data_AF-A0A925UQE6-F1
#
_entry.id   AF-A0A925UQE6-F1
#
_cell.length_a   1.000
_cell.length_b   1.000
_cell.length_c   1.000
_cell.angle_alpha   90.00
_cell.angle_beta   90.00
_cell.angle_gamma   90.00
#
_symmetry.space_group_name_H-M   'P 1'
#
loop_
_entity.id
_entity.type
_entity.pdbx_description
1 polymer ?
#
loop_
_entity_poly.entity_id
_entity_poly.type
_entity_poly.pdbx_seq_one_letter_code
_entity_poly.pdbx_strand_id
1 'polypeptide(L)'
;MKNAFAKNLLREIKNSKSRFLSILVIVAIGVAFFAGIRATSPDMIITGNKYLHDYSIADLRVLSNTGFTDKDIDKIKSISGVEAVIPGYNFDAYAVIGEEEKPVKINSYKIGGQMVNKPVLIEGKLPTSEDECVTET
;
A
#
# COMPACT_ATOMS: atom_id res chain seq x y z
N MET A 1 6.58 -13.16 -56.17
CA MET A 1 5.68 -14.12 -55.47
C MET A 1 5.10 -13.59 -54.14
N LYS A 2 5.83 -12.83 -53.31
CA LYS A 2 5.30 -12.25 -52.04
C LYS A 2 4.04 -11.38 -52.20
N ASN A 3 3.92 -10.63 -53.30
CA ASN A 3 2.81 -9.68 -53.50
C ASN A 3 1.47 -10.32 -53.89
N ALA A 4 1.49 -11.49 -54.56
CA ALA A 4 0.25 -12.15 -54.98
C ALA A 4 -0.49 -12.78 -53.79
N PHE A 5 0.26 -13.37 -52.85
CA PHE A 5 -0.29 -13.96 -51.64
C PHE A 5 -0.95 -12.92 -50.73
N ALA A 6 -0.25 -11.83 -50.40
CA ALA A 6 -0.81 -10.75 -49.59
C ALA A 6 -2.04 -10.10 -50.24
N LYS A 7 -2.04 -9.95 -51.57
CA LYS A 7 -3.18 -9.39 -52.32
C LYS A 7 -4.39 -10.31 -52.28
N ASN A 8 -4.21 -11.63 -52.38
CA ASN A 8 -5.30 -12.58 -52.22
C ASN A 8 -5.84 -12.59 -50.79
N LEU A 9 -4.96 -12.52 -49.79
CA LEU A 9 -5.33 -12.51 -48.37
C LEU A 9 -6.17 -11.27 -48.02
N LEU A 10 -5.78 -10.09 -48.49
CA LEU A 10 -6.57 -8.85 -48.33
C LEU A 10 -7.91 -8.92 -49.07
N ARG A 11 -7.96 -9.57 -50.23
CA ARG A 11 -9.21 -9.76 -50.99
C ARG A 11 -10.18 -10.68 -50.25
N GLU A 12 -9.69 -11.75 -49.64
CA GLU A 12 -10.51 -12.65 -48.81
C GLU A 12 -11.05 -11.97 -47.55
N ILE A 13 -10.23 -11.18 -46.86
CA ILE A 13 -10.68 -10.37 -45.71
C ILE A 13 -11.80 -9.41 -46.15
N LYS A 14 -11.66 -8.77 -47.31
CA LYS A 14 -12.68 -7.85 -47.85
C LYS A 14 -13.97 -8.56 -48.28
N ASN A 15 -13.88 -9.81 -48.73
CA ASN A 15 -15.04 -10.63 -49.10
C ASN A 15 -15.76 -11.21 -47.86
N SER A 16 -15.06 -11.41 -46.75
CA SER A 16 -15.58 -12.04 -45.53
C SER A 16 -15.51 -11.15 -44.28
N LYS A 17 -15.81 -9.86 -44.44
CA LYS A 17 -15.60 -8.82 -43.40
C LYS A 17 -16.21 -9.15 -42.04
N SER A 18 -17.45 -9.68 -42.01
CA SER A 18 -18.14 -10.03 -40.76
C SER A 18 -17.38 -11.11 -39.98
N ARG A 19 -16.99 -12.20 -40.66
CA ARG A 19 -16.22 -13.30 -40.05
C ARG A 19 -14.84 -12.84 -39.57
N PHE A 20 -14.15 -12.03 -40.38
CA PHE A 20 -12.85 -11.48 -39.99
C PHE A 20 -12.95 -10.58 -38.76
N LEU A 21 -13.95 -9.69 -38.72
CA LEU A 21 -14.16 -8.79 -37.59
C LEU A 21 -14.48 -9.57 -36.31
N SER A 22 -15.30 -10.62 -36.37
CA SER A 22 -15.60 -11.46 -35.21
C SER A 22 -14.34 -12.12 -34.64
N ILE A 23 -13.49 -12.71 -35.49
CA ILE A 23 -12.22 -13.32 -35.05
C ILE A 23 -11.29 -12.24 -34.46
N LEU A 24 -11.19 -11.10 -35.11
CA LEU A 24 -10.36 -9.98 -34.64
C LEU A 24 -10.80 -9.51 -33.26
N VAL A 25 -12.10 -9.37 -33.02
CA VAL A 25 -12.65 -8.97 -31.72
C VAL A 25 -12.35 -10.02 -30.65
N ILE A 26 -12.57 -11.31 -30.94
CA ILE A 26 -12.27 -12.40 -29.99
C ILE A 26 -10.78 -12.39 -29.60
N VAL A 27 -9.88 -12.25 -30.59
CA VAL A 27 -8.43 -12.17 -30.35
C VAL A 27 -8.08 -10.90 -29.58
N ALA A 28 -8.64 -9.75 -29.95
CA ALA A 28 -8.39 -8.49 -29.27
C ALA A 28 -8.81 -8.54 -27.79
N ILE A 29 -9.97 -9.14 -27.49
CA ILE A 29 -10.42 -9.36 -26.11
C ILE A 29 -9.40 -10.23 -25.37
N GLY A 30 -9.00 -11.37 -25.92
CA GLY A 30 -8.01 -12.26 -25.29
C GLY A 30 -6.68 -11.57 -25.01
N VAL A 31 -6.16 -10.80 -25.97
CA VAL A 31 -4.90 -10.04 -25.82
C VAL A 31 -5.05 -8.91 -24.79
N ALA A 32 -6.17 -8.18 -24.80
CA ALA A 32 -6.42 -7.10 -23.86
C ALA A 32 -6.50 -7.61 -22.42
N PHE A 33 -7.19 -8.73 -22.18
CA PHE A 33 -7.24 -9.37 -20.86
C PHE A 33 -5.86 -9.81 -20.39
N PHE A 34 -5.10 -10.49 -21.25
CA PHE A 34 -3.75 -10.94 -20.90
C PHE A 34 -2.81 -9.76 -20.61
N ALA A 35 -2.81 -8.74 -21.46
CA ALA A 35 -2.01 -7.54 -21.27
C ALA A 35 -2.41 -6.79 -20.00
N GLY A 36 -3.72 -6.65 -19.74
CA GLY A 36 -4.25 -6.01 -18.54
C GLY A 36 -3.78 -6.67 -17.26
N ILE A 37 -4.00 -7.99 -17.12
CA ILE A 37 -3.58 -8.75 -15.92
C ILE A 37 -2.06 -8.64 -15.72
N ARG A 38 -1.29 -8.74 -16.81
CA ARG A 38 0.17 -8.66 -16.75
C ARG A 38 0.68 -7.27 -16.37
N ALA A 39 -0.04 -6.21 -16.71
CA ALA A 39 0.27 -4.84 -16.31
C ALA A 39 -0.16 -4.56 -14.85
N THR A 40 -1.30 -5.08 -14.41
CA THR A 40 -1.81 -4.84 -13.05
C THR A 40 -0.85 -5.33 -11.97
N SER A 41 -0.20 -6.48 -12.15
CA SER A 41 0.72 -7.04 -11.15
C SER A 41 1.88 -6.10 -10.76
N PRO A 42 2.73 -5.62 -11.70
CA PRO A 42 3.79 -4.67 -11.36
C PRO A 42 3.24 -3.34 -10.84
N ASP A 43 2.12 -2.85 -11.38
CA ASP A 43 1.51 -1.59 -10.94
C ASP A 43 1.06 -1.66 -9.47
N MET A 44 0.47 -2.77 -9.04
CA MET A 44 0.10 -3.01 -7.64
C MET A 44 1.33 -3.03 -6.73
N ILE A 45 2.42 -3.68 -7.15
CA ILE A 45 3.65 -3.76 -6.37
C ILE A 45 4.27 -2.36 -6.21
N ILE A 46 4.37 -1.61 -7.31
CA ILE A 46 4.94 -0.25 -7.29
C ILE A 46 4.10 0.65 -6.39
N THR A 47 2.78 0.59 -6.52
CA THR A 47 1.86 1.40 -5.71
C THR A 47 1.95 1.03 -4.23
N GLY A 48 1.98 -0.27 -3.91
CA GLY A 48 2.13 -0.76 -2.54
C GLY A 48 3.46 -0.33 -1.92
N ASN A 49 4.57 -0.53 -2.63
CA ASN A 49 5.89 -0.10 -2.17
C ASN A 49 5.98 1.40 -1.96
N LYS A 50 5.40 2.19 -2.89
CA LYS A 50 5.31 3.64 -2.76
C LYS A 50 4.53 4.04 -1.52
N TYR A 51 3.37 3.42 -1.27
CA TYR A 51 2.58 3.67 -0.07
C TYR A 51 3.38 3.38 1.21
N LEU A 52 4.04 2.22 1.29
CA LEU A 52 4.83 1.85 2.47
C LEU A 52 5.98 2.84 2.72
N HIS A 53 6.66 3.31 1.67
CA HIS A 53 7.74 4.29 1.78
C HIS A 53 7.23 5.69 2.15
N ASP A 54 6.18 6.18 1.48
CA ASP A 54 5.62 7.52 1.68
C ASP A 54 5.16 7.70 3.15
N TYR A 55 4.61 6.63 3.76
CA TYR A 55 4.17 6.63 5.17
C TYR A 55 5.19 6.04 6.15
N SER A 56 6.40 5.72 5.69
CA SER A 56 7.51 5.22 6.52
C SER A 56 7.06 4.07 7.44
N ILE A 57 6.37 3.07 6.88
CA ILE A 57 5.86 1.92 7.64
C ILE A 57 7.02 1.09 8.19
N ALA A 58 6.88 0.61 9.43
CA ALA A 58 7.92 -0.19 10.10
C ALA A 58 8.11 -1.56 9.43
N ASP A 59 9.35 -1.91 9.13
CA ASP A 59 9.71 -3.26 8.65
C ASP A 59 9.61 -4.30 9.79
N LEU A 60 9.94 -3.89 11.01
CA LEU A 60 9.98 -4.77 12.19
C LEU A 60 9.32 -4.10 13.40
N ARG A 61 8.58 -4.91 14.15
CA ARG A 61 7.98 -4.52 15.44
C ARG A 61 8.46 -5.46 16.53
N VAL A 62 9.13 -4.92 17.54
CA VAL A 62 9.59 -5.68 18.71
C VAL A 62 8.65 -5.38 19.88
N LEU A 63 8.16 -6.43 20.54
CA LEU A 63 7.22 -6.33 21.66
C LEU A 63 7.82 -6.95 22.91
N SER A 64 7.57 -6.33 24.06
CA SER A 64 8.00 -6.81 25.37
C SER A 64 6.90 -6.56 26.38
N ASN A 65 6.54 -7.59 27.16
CA ASN A 65 5.55 -7.47 28.23
C ASN A 65 6.07 -6.64 29.41
N THR A 66 7.39 -6.60 29.62
CA THR A 66 8.05 -5.86 30.70
C THR A 66 8.58 -4.50 30.24
N GLY A 67 8.39 -4.14 28.96
CA GLY A 67 8.95 -2.94 28.35
C GLY A 67 10.43 -3.09 27.94
N PHE A 68 10.99 -1.99 27.44
CA PHE A 68 12.40 -1.84 27.05
C PHE A 68 13.02 -0.72 27.86
N THR A 69 14.28 -0.87 28.26
CA THR A 69 15.04 0.23 28.86
C THR A 69 15.67 1.10 27.77
N ASP A 70 16.07 2.32 28.11
CA ASP A 70 16.80 3.20 27.17
C ASP A 70 18.08 2.54 26.65
N LYS A 71 18.75 1.74 27.48
CA LYS A 71 19.94 0.95 27.09
C LYS A 71 19.61 -0.08 26.02
N ASP A 72 18.43 -0.70 26.07
CA ASP A 72 18.01 -1.68 25.07
C ASP A 72 17.66 -0.99 23.76
N ILE A 73 16.97 0.16 23.84
CA ILE A 73 16.65 0.99 22.68
C ILE A 73 17.93 1.45 21.97
N ASP A 74 18.92 1.92 22.73
CA ASP A 74 20.20 2.39 22.16
C ASP A 74 21.02 1.25 21.55
N LYS A 75 20.99 0.06 22.15
CA LYS A 75 21.58 -1.13 21.53
C LYS A 75 20.95 -1.42 20.18
N ILE A 76 19.61 -1.40 20.08
CA ILE A 76 18.91 -1.67 18.82
C ILE A 76 19.27 -0.61 17.77
N LYS A 77 19.30 0.68 18.14
CA LYS A 77 19.71 1.77 17.25
C LYS A 77 21.15 1.61 16.72
N SER A 78 22.03 1.00 17.51
CA SER A 78 23.44 0.79 17.14
C SER A 78 23.67 -0.39 16.19
N ILE A 79 22.65 -1.21 15.93
CA ILE A 79 22.77 -2.34 15.01
C ILE A 79 22.93 -1.81 13.58
N SER A 80 23.98 -2.27 12.89
CA SER A 80 24.23 -1.91 11.50
C SER A 80 23.03 -2.24 10.61
N GLY A 81 22.56 -1.25 9.85
CA GLY A 81 21.40 -1.36 8.96
C GLY A 81 20.07 -0.90 9.57
N VAL A 82 20.03 -0.55 10.85
CA VAL A 82 18.85 0.07 11.47
C VAL A 82 18.86 1.57 11.18
N GLU A 83 17.89 2.05 10.40
CA GLU A 83 17.76 3.48 10.06
C GLU A 83 17.04 4.28 11.16
N ALA A 84 15.97 3.72 11.72
CA ALA A 84 15.14 4.40 12.72
C ALA A 84 14.60 3.42 13.76
N VAL A 85 14.51 3.89 15.01
CA VAL A 85 13.85 3.17 16.11
C VAL A 85 12.90 4.13 16.80
N ILE A 86 11.61 3.81 16.77
CA ILE A 86 10.57 4.55 17.47
C ILE A 86 10.10 3.70 18.65
N PRO A 87 10.55 3.99 19.88
CA PRO A 87 9.97 3.37 21.05
C PRO A 87 8.56 3.88 21.25
N GLY A 88 7.68 3.00 21.74
CA GLY A 88 6.29 3.35 21.94
C GLY A 88 5.59 2.38 22.85
N TYR A 89 4.48 2.84 23.42
CA TYR A 89 3.60 2.06 24.27
C TYR A 89 2.32 1.76 23.49
N ASN A 90 1.75 0.59 23.75
CA ASN A 90 0.41 0.26 23.30
C ASN A 90 -0.33 -0.47 24.41
N PHE A 91 -1.58 -0.14 24.62
CA PHE A 91 -2.43 -0.77 25.61
C PHE A 91 -3.90 -0.66 25.22
N ASP A 92 -4.72 -1.53 25.80
CA ASP A 92 -6.17 -1.53 25.61
C ASP A 92 -6.84 -0.79 26.76
N ALA A 93 -7.84 0.02 26.44
CA ALA A 93 -8.61 0.81 27.39
C ALA A 93 -10.09 0.87 26.97
N TYR A 94 -10.94 1.38 27.84
CA TYR A 94 -12.32 1.74 27.49
C TYR A 94 -12.41 3.25 27.32
N ALA A 95 -12.91 3.70 26.16
CA ALA A 95 -13.26 5.09 25.92
C ALA A 95 -14.74 5.30 26.21
N VAL A 96 -15.04 6.30 27.04
CA VAL A 96 -16.41 6.75 27.31
C VAL A 96 -16.77 7.84 26.30
N ILE A 97 -17.75 7.56 25.42
CA ILE A 97 -18.24 8.51 24.42
C ILE A 97 -19.73 8.70 24.66
N GLY A 98 -20.09 9.80 25.35
CA GLY A 98 -21.45 10.02 25.80
C GLY A 98 -21.84 9.00 26.88
N GLU A 99 -22.87 8.20 26.61
CA GLU A 99 -23.32 7.10 27.48
C GLU A 99 -22.76 5.72 27.09
N GLU A 100 -22.00 5.64 25.99
CA GLU A 100 -21.42 4.38 25.50
C GLU A 100 -19.97 4.20 25.95
N GLU A 101 -19.64 2.99 26.42
CA GLU A 101 -18.26 2.55 26.62
C GLU A 101 -17.81 1.67 25.46
N LYS A 102 -16.67 2.01 24.84
CA LYS A 102 -16.09 1.25 23.72
C LYS A 102 -14.67 0.81 24.04
N PRO A 103 -14.31 -0.46 23.79
CA PRO A 103 -12.91 -0.88 23.89
C PRO A 103 -12.11 -0.21 22.77
N VAL A 104 -11.00 0.42 23.13
CA VAL A 104 -10.08 1.10 22.23
C VAL A 104 -8.66 0.61 22.47
N LYS A 105 -7.87 0.53 21.38
CA LYS A 105 -6.44 0.30 21.47
C LYS A 105 -5.73 1.63 21.33
N ILE A 106 -4.99 2.02 22.36
CA ILE A 106 -4.21 3.25 22.38
C ILE A 106 -2.79 2.91 21.93
N ASN A 107 -2.28 3.67 20.96
CA ASN A 107 -0.90 3.60 20.50
C ASN A 107 -0.24 4.96 20.75
N SER A 108 0.98 4.95 21.29
CA SER A 108 1.76 6.17 21.44
C SER A 108 2.11 6.78 20.09
N TYR A 109 2.00 8.10 19.99
CA TYR A 109 2.37 8.86 18.80
C TYR A 109 3.61 9.72 19.10
N LYS A 110 4.61 9.68 18.21
CA LYS A 110 5.80 10.51 18.35
C LYS A 110 5.55 11.90 17.76
N ILE A 111 5.64 12.92 18.60
CA ILE A 111 5.52 14.33 18.18
C ILE A 111 6.88 14.81 17.65
N GLY A 112 6.93 15.17 16.38
CA GLY A 112 8.10 15.75 15.73
C GLY A 112 9.28 14.79 15.49
N GLY A 113 10.25 15.26 14.70
CA GLY A 113 11.42 14.48 14.29
C GLY A 113 11.12 13.36 13.28
N GLN A 114 12.00 12.37 13.21
CA GLN A 114 11.81 11.19 12.37
C GLN A 114 10.68 10.32 12.95
N MET A 115 9.70 10.00 12.11
CA MET A 115 8.51 9.24 12.48
C MET A 115 8.40 7.99 11.61
N VAL A 116 8.05 6.87 12.23
CA VAL A 116 7.73 5.60 11.60
C VAL A 116 6.23 5.35 11.82
N ASN A 117 5.58 4.67 10.86
CA ASN A 117 4.13 4.45 10.83
C ASN A 117 3.34 5.77 10.84
N LYS A 118 3.58 6.62 9.83
CA LYS A 118 2.93 7.92 9.76
C LYS A 118 1.44 7.76 9.43
N PRO A 119 0.51 8.25 10.26
CA PRO A 119 -0.91 8.20 9.95
C PRO A 119 -1.24 9.15 8.78
N VAL A 120 -2.24 8.77 7.98
CA VAL A 120 -2.80 9.62 6.93
C VAL A 120 -3.85 10.52 7.57
N LEU A 121 -3.66 11.83 7.51
CA LEU A 121 -4.64 12.78 8.01
C LEU A 121 -5.76 12.95 6.98
N ILE A 122 -6.97 12.50 7.33
CA ILE A 122 -8.16 12.69 6.50
C ILE A 122 -8.79 14.05 6.78
N GLU A 123 -9.01 14.37 8.06
CA GLU A 123 -9.59 15.63 8.53
C GLU A 123 -8.94 16.08 9.85
N GLY A 124 -8.97 17.39 10.12
CA GLY A 124 -8.44 17.95 11.37
C GLY A 124 -6.94 18.24 11.31
N LYS A 125 -6.23 17.94 12.41
CA LYS A 125 -4.77 18.15 12.56
C LYS A 125 -4.17 16.99 13.35
N LEU A 126 -2.91 16.68 13.07
CA LEU A 126 -2.14 15.70 13.86
C LEU A 126 -1.75 16.29 15.22
N PRO A 127 -1.54 15.45 16.25
CA PRO A 127 -1.11 15.90 17.58
C PRO A 127 0.20 16.69 17.52
N THR A 128 0.19 17.86 18.14
CA THR A 128 1.34 18.76 18.31
C THR A 128 1.79 18.88 19.76
N SER A 129 0.91 18.52 20.71
CA SER A 129 1.15 18.52 22.15
C SER A 129 0.80 17.17 22.77
N GLU A 130 1.31 16.88 23.97
CA GLU A 130 1.13 15.57 24.63
C GLU A 130 -0.32 15.28 25.02
N ASP A 131 -1.14 16.31 25.20
CA ASP A 131 -2.56 16.21 25.55
C ASP A 131 -3.49 16.05 24.34
N GLU A 132 -2.94 15.94 23.13
CA GLU A 132 -3.70 15.78 21.90
C GLU A 132 -3.63 14.33 21.41
N CYS A 133 -4.75 13.82 20.90
CA CYS A 133 -4.80 12.51 20.27
C CYS A 133 -5.43 12.60 18.87
N VAL A 134 -5.16 11.57 18.06
CA VAL A 134 -5.85 11.35 16.79
C VAL A 134 -6.54 10.00 16.86
N THR A 135 -7.73 9.91 16.30
CA THR A 135 -8.53 8.69 16.27
C THR A 135 -8.62 8.17 14.84
N GLU A 136 -8.72 6.85 14.71
CA GLU A 136 -9.13 6.18 13.47
C GLU A 136 -10.67 6.15 13.43
N THR A 137 -11.25 6.29 12.23
CA THR A 137 -12.70 6.27 12.00
C THR A 137 -13.20 4.87 11.65
#